data_AF-A0A6A0ABV7-F1
#
_entry.id   AF-A0A6A0ABV7-F1
#
_cell.length_a   1.000
_cell.length_b   1.000
_cell.length_c   1.000
_cell.angle_alpha   90.00
_cell.angle_beta   90.00
_cell.angle_gamma   90.00
#
_symmetry.space_group_name_H-M   'P 1'
#
loop_
_entity.id
_entity.type
_entity.pdbx_description
1 polymer ?
#
loop_
_entity_poly.entity_id
_entity_poly.type
_entity_poly.pdbx_seq_one_letter_code
_entity_poly.pdbx_strand_id
1 'polypeptide(L)'
;MRDASVWTWQEIMALEVEALADRPSFVFLWCGSAEGLDAGRHCLNKWGFKRVEDICWIKTNKERNPRTGYLQAVNQETYSVLTHTKEHCLVGLRGQLKRNLDGHFIHTNCDTDVIVSEEPAGGSCEKPTELYEIIERFCLGKRPQRHHQQWQRQQQE
;
A
#
# COMPACT_ATOMS: atom_id res chain seq x y z
N MET A 1 -4.00 -15.20 -19.30
CA MET A 1 -4.46 -14.30 -18.22
C MET A 1 -4.52 -12.91 -18.84
N ARG A 2 -5.72 -12.33 -18.97
CA ARG A 2 -5.98 -11.17 -19.83
C ARG A 2 -5.36 -9.89 -19.24
N ASP A 3 -4.42 -9.29 -19.98
CA ASP A 3 -4.30 -7.85 -20.27
C ASP A 3 -4.57 -6.85 -19.13
N ALA A 4 -3.95 -7.03 -17.96
CA ALA A 4 -3.84 -5.92 -17.00
C ALA A 4 -2.79 -4.95 -17.55
N SER A 5 -3.21 -3.81 -18.09
CA SER A 5 -2.28 -2.73 -18.47
C SER A 5 -1.42 -2.39 -17.25
N VAL A 6 -0.11 -2.63 -17.33
CA VAL A 6 0.85 -2.27 -16.28
C VAL A 6 1.06 -0.77 -16.35
N TRP A 7 0.87 -0.07 -15.23
CA TRP A 7 1.09 1.37 -15.15
C TRP A 7 2.55 1.67 -14.88
N THR A 8 3.12 2.55 -15.67
CA THR A 8 4.42 3.15 -15.42
C THR A 8 4.32 4.16 -14.28
N TRP A 9 5.44 4.43 -13.62
CA TRP A 9 5.50 5.49 -12.60
C TRP A 9 5.19 6.89 -13.16
N GLN A 10 5.42 7.11 -14.45
CA GLN A 10 5.06 8.36 -15.13
C GLN A 10 3.54 8.51 -15.23
N GLU A 11 2.82 7.45 -15.60
CA GLU A 11 1.36 7.43 -15.65
C GLU A 11 0.74 7.56 -14.26
N ILE A 12 1.30 6.86 -13.25
CA ILE A 12 0.86 7.00 -11.87
C ILE A 12 1.06 8.44 -11.41
N MET A 13 2.26 9.01 -11.61
CA MET A 13 2.54 10.39 -11.23
C MET A 13 1.63 11.38 -11.96
N ALA A 14 1.22 11.12 -13.21
CA ALA A 14 0.33 11.99 -13.95
C ALA A 14 -1.06 12.15 -13.32
N LEU A 15 -1.52 11.19 -12.49
CA LEU A 15 -2.81 11.27 -11.78
C LEU A 15 -2.95 12.57 -10.96
N GLU A 16 -4.12 13.20 -11.01
CA GLU A 16 -4.45 14.43 -10.29
C GLU A 16 -5.04 14.13 -8.89
N VAL A 17 -4.35 13.33 -8.08
CA VAL A 17 -4.80 12.97 -6.71
C VAL A 17 -4.98 14.21 -5.84
N GLU A 18 -4.17 15.24 -6.08
CA GLU A 18 -4.25 16.56 -5.43
C GLU A 18 -5.58 17.29 -5.65
N ALA A 19 -6.31 16.98 -6.72
CA ALA A 19 -7.61 17.59 -7.00
C ALA A 19 -8.74 16.94 -6.17
N LEU A 20 -8.55 15.70 -5.71
CA LEU A 20 -9.55 14.91 -4.99
C LEU A 20 -9.34 14.92 -3.46
N ALA A 21 -8.10 15.18 -3.03
CA ALA A 21 -7.70 15.06 -1.63
C ALA A 21 -7.99 16.32 -0.80
N ASP A 22 -8.71 16.15 0.31
CA ASP A 22 -8.98 17.19 1.30
C ASP A 22 -7.73 17.59 2.11
N ARG A 23 -7.88 18.60 2.97
CA ARG A 23 -6.91 18.98 3.99
C ARG A 23 -7.60 19.04 5.36
N PRO A 24 -7.17 18.27 6.39
CA PRO A 24 -6.16 17.23 6.34
C PRO A 24 -6.66 15.94 5.64
N SER A 25 -5.76 15.18 5.02
CA SER A 25 -6.06 13.85 4.48
C SER A 25 -4.81 12.97 4.37
N PHE A 26 -5.04 11.66 4.15
CA PHE A 26 -3.99 10.67 3.97
C PHE A 26 -4.10 9.97 2.62
N VAL A 27 -2.96 9.49 2.13
CA VAL A 27 -2.87 8.58 0.98
C VAL A 27 -2.00 7.40 1.36
N PHE A 28 -2.39 6.20 0.91
CA PHE A 28 -1.66 4.95 1.11
C PHE A 28 -1.28 4.43 -0.27
N LEU A 29 0.01 4.45 -0.59
CA LEU A 29 0.53 4.15 -1.94
C LEU A 29 1.38 2.89 -1.89
N TRP A 30 0.86 1.79 -2.45
CA TRP A 30 1.65 0.58 -2.69
C TRP A 30 2.74 0.86 -3.73
N CYS A 31 3.98 0.64 -3.32
CA CYS A 31 5.18 0.94 -4.09
C CYS A 31 5.94 -0.33 -4.51
N GLY A 32 5.38 -1.51 -4.26
CA GLY A 32 6.05 -2.78 -4.51
C GLY A 32 7.37 -2.87 -3.75
N SER A 33 8.44 -3.26 -4.44
CA SER A 33 9.79 -3.40 -3.90
C SER A 33 10.79 -2.60 -4.74
N ALA A 34 11.89 -2.14 -4.12
CA ALA A 34 12.99 -1.40 -4.77
C ALA A 34 12.59 -0.08 -5.45
N GLU A 35 12.72 0.07 -6.78
CA GLU A 35 12.64 1.38 -7.47
C GLU A 35 11.34 2.14 -7.18
N GLY A 36 10.26 1.41 -6.93
CA GLY A 36 8.97 2.00 -6.61
C GLY A 36 8.95 2.84 -5.32
N LEU A 37 9.87 2.62 -4.39
CA LEU A 37 10.00 3.44 -3.19
C LEU A 37 10.38 4.88 -3.52
N ASP A 38 11.32 5.07 -4.44
CA ASP A 38 11.76 6.41 -4.82
C ASP A 38 10.73 7.06 -5.73
N ALA A 39 10.22 6.34 -6.72
CA ALA A 39 9.16 6.86 -7.58
C ALA A 39 7.89 7.23 -6.78
N GLY A 40 7.48 6.40 -5.82
CA GLY A 40 6.36 6.68 -4.93
C GLY A 40 6.55 7.94 -4.10
N ARG A 41 7.76 8.22 -3.61
CA ARG A 41 8.08 9.50 -2.92
C ARG A 41 7.91 10.70 -3.85
N HIS A 42 8.30 10.59 -5.12
CA HIS A 42 8.07 11.64 -6.10
C HIS A 42 6.58 11.86 -6.37
N CYS A 43 5.78 10.78 -6.46
CA CYS A 43 4.33 10.88 -6.58
C CYS A 43 3.71 11.61 -5.37
N LEU A 44 4.07 11.23 -4.15
CA LEU A 44 3.59 11.90 -2.93
C LEU A 44 3.91 13.40 -2.95
N ASN A 45 5.15 13.76 -3.30
CA ASN A 45 5.57 15.16 -3.40
C ASN A 45 4.76 15.93 -4.43
N LYS A 46 4.54 15.37 -5.64
CA LYS A 46 3.73 15.99 -6.69
C LYS A 46 2.28 16.23 -6.24
N TRP A 47 1.68 15.25 -5.57
CA TRP A 47 0.31 15.35 -5.05
C TRP A 47 0.18 16.24 -3.80
N GLY A 48 1.30 16.75 -3.27
CA GLY A 48 1.34 17.63 -2.10
C GLY A 48 1.19 16.90 -0.76
N PHE A 49 1.58 15.62 -0.70
CA PHE A 49 1.62 14.82 0.52
C PHE A 49 3.05 14.71 1.04
N LYS A 50 3.23 14.90 2.35
CA LYS A 50 4.49 14.57 3.04
C LYS A 50 4.47 13.10 3.44
N ARG A 51 5.48 12.32 3.07
CA ARG A 51 5.64 10.95 3.57
C ARG A 51 5.78 10.97 5.10
N VAL A 52 4.91 10.24 5.79
CA VAL A 52 4.88 10.15 7.26
C VAL A 52 5.19 8.75 7.78
N GLU A 53 4.78 7.69 7.08
CA GLU A 53 5.04 6.29 7.47
C GLU A 53 5.39 5.42 6.24
N ASP A 54 5.86 4.20 6.49
CA ASP A 54 6.16 3.17 5.48
C ASP A 54 5.73 1.81 6.03
N ILE A 55 4.54 1.34 5.62
CA ILE A 55 4.00 0.06 6.07
C ILE A 55 4.63 -1.05 5.23
N CYS A 56 5.36 -1.95 5.88
CA CYS A 56 6.00 -3.10 5.24
C CYS A 56 5.10 -4.34 5.31
N TRP A 57 4.72 -4.87 4.16
CA TRP A 57 4.12 -6.20 4.08
C TRP A 57 5.21 -7.25 3.85
N ILE A 58 5.51 -8.02 4.88
CA ILE A 58 6.49 -9.09 4.88
C ILE A 58 5.80 -10.40 4.53
N LYS A 59 6.35 -11.10 3.54
CA LYS A 59 5.77 -12.32 3.01
C LYS A 59 6.54 -13.54 3.49
N THR A 60 5.85 -14.45 4.17
CA THR A 60 6.42 -15.73 4.63
C THR A 60 6.28 -16.81 3.56
N ASN A 61 7.02 -17.91 3.74
CA ASN A 61 7.06 -19.05 2.83
C ASN A 61 6.90 -20.39 3.58
N LYS A 62 6.14 -20.40 4.68
CA LYS A 62 5.96 -21.55 5.57
C LYS A 62 5.32 -22.75 4.86
N GLU A 63 4.37 -22.49 3.96
CA GLU A 63 3.59 -23.52 3.26
C GLU A 63 4.27 -23.99 1.98
N ARG A 64 5.38 -23.34 1.61
CA ARG A 64 6.05 -23.57 0.35
C ARG A 64 7.03 -24.73 0.42
N ASN A 65 7.07 -25.53 -0.66
CA ASN A 65 8.07 -26.59 -0.81
C ASN A 65 9.49 -25.97 -0.88
N PRO A 66 10.43 -26.33 0.02
CA PRO A 66 11.79 -25.79 0.04
C PRO A 66 12.57 -26.01 -1.26
N ARG A 67 12.16 -26.99 -2.09
CA ARG A 67 12.85 -27.34 -3.34
C ARG A 67 12.52 -26.41 -4.52
N THR A 68 11.51 -25.53 -4.41
CA THR A 68 11.03 -24.72 -5.55
C THR A 68 11.62 -23.31 -5.61
N GLY A 69 12.71 -22.99 -4.89
CA GLY A 69 13.37 -21.66 -4.90
C GLY A 69 12.76 -20.70 -3.88
N TYR A 70 12.79 -19.37 -4.04
CA TYR A 70 11.63 -18.52 -3.67
C TYR A 70 10.76 -18.40 -4.94
N LEU A 71 9.67 -17.63 -5.01
CA LEU A 71 9.12 -17.22 -6.33
C LEU A 71 10.15 -16.27 -6.99
N GLN A 72 11.30 -16.85 -7.35
CA GLN A 72 12.55 -16.26 -7.79
C GLN A 72 12.60 -16.41 -9.31
N ALA A 73 12.12 -15.38 -10.02
CA ALA A 73 12.60 -14.99 -11.35
C ALA A 73 11.76 -13.84 -11.91
N VAL A 74 10.44 -13.86 -11.70
CA VAL A 74 9.54 -12.94 -12.43
C VAL A 74 9.48 -11.55 -11.80
N ASN A 75 9.69 -11.45 -10.48
CA ASN A 75 9.59 -10.20 -9.71
C ASN A 75 10.91 -9.77 -9.05
N GLN A 76 12.03 -10.42 -9.38
CA GLN A 76 13.34 -9.99 -8.91
C GLN A 76 13.98 -9.09 -9.96
N GLU A 77 14.27 -7.85 -9.55
CA GLU A 77 15.12 -6.97 -10.34
C GLU A 77 16.50 -7.62 -10.50
N THR A 78 17.02 -7.64 -11.72
CA THR A 78 18.30 -8.29 -12.07
C THR A 78 19.49 -7.72 -11.28
N TYR A 79 19.36 -6.50 -10.76
CA TYR A 79 20.39 -5.79 -10.01
C TYR A 79 20.27 -5.91 -8.48
N SER A 80 19.25 -6.61 -7.97
CA SER A 80 19.07 -6.71 -6.52
C SER A 80 20.09 -7.66 -5.86
N VAL A 81 20.74 -7.19 -4.80
CA VAL A 81 21.70 -7.97 -4.00
C VAL A 81 20.98 -9.01 -3.12
N LEU A 82 19.73 -8.73 -2.72
CA LEU A 82 18.95 -9.56 -1.80
C LEU A 82 17.64 -10.00 -2.44
N THR A 83 17.12 -11.14 -2.01
CA THR A 83 15.78 -11.56 -2.42
C THR A 83 14.74 -10.60 -1.83
N HIS A 84 13.90 -10.00 -2.68
CA HIS A 84 12.77 -9.21 -2.23
C HIS A 84 11.69 -10.14 -1.66
N THR A 85 11.43 -10.04 -0.36
CA THR A 85 10.40 -10.81 0.37
C THR A 85 9.38 -9.91 1.05
N LYS A 86 9.32 -8.64 0.64
CA LYS A 86 8.39 -7.65 1.19
C LYS A 86 8.02 -6.61 0.16
N GLU A 87 6.86 -6.01 0.38
CA GLU A 87 6.38 -4.84 -0.35
C GLU A 87 6.16 -3.66 0.59
N HIS A 88 6.25 -2.45 0.06
CA HIS A 88 6.11 -1.21 0.80
C HIS A 88 4.82 -0.48 0.44
N CYS A 89 4.14 0.03 1.46
CA CYS A 89 3.01 0.95 1.31
C CYS A 89 3.37 2.28 1.99
N LEU A 90 3.71 3.28 1.18
CA LEU A 90 4.06 4.61 1.69
C LEU A 90 2.79 5.34 2.14
N VAL A 91 2.85 5.94 3.33
CA VAL A 91 1.75 6.75 3.85
C VAL A 91 2.11 8.23 3.72
N GLY A 92 1.28 8.98 3.02
CA GLY A 92 1.41 10.42 2.85
C GLY A 92 0.37 11.18 3.67
N LEU A 93 0.76 12.31 4.27
CA LEU A 93 -0.12 13.27 4.93
C LEU A 93 -0.17 14.58 4.13
N ARG A 94 -1.37 15.05 3.81
CA ARG A 94 -1.62 16.37 3.25
C ARG A 94 -2.25 17.27 4.30
N GLY A 95 -1.73 18.48 4.46
CA GLY A 95 -2.15 19.42 5.51
C GLY A 95 -1.35 19.26 6.81
N GLN A 96 -1.89 19.80 7.91
CA GLN A 96 -1.27 19.71 9.23
C GLN A 96 -2.17 18.93 10.18
N LEU A 97 -1.57 18.03 10.96
CA LEU A 97 -2.23 17.29 12.03
C LEU A 97 -1.34 17.28 13.27
N LYS A 98 -1.96 17.46 14.42
CA LYS A 98 -1.35 17.40 15.75
C LYS A 98 -2.03 16.27 16.51
N ARG A 99 -1.28 15.19 16.76
CA ARG A 99 -1.80 13.96 17.38
C ARG A 99 -2.57 14.21 18.70
N ASN A 100 -2.14 15.18 19.48
CA ASN A 100 -2.74 15.54 20.76
C ASN A 100 -4.02 16.39 20.65
N LEU A 101 -4.29 17.01 19.50
CA LEU A 101 -5.47 17.87 19.29
C LEU A 101 -6.48 17.24 18.33
N ASP A 102 -6.01 16.45 17.37
CA ASP A 102 -6.82 15.93 16.26
C ASP A 102 -7.27 14.49 16.48
N GLY A 103 -7.48 14.08 17.74
CA GLY A 103 -7.95 12.74 18.10
C GLY A 103 -9.33 12.38 17.55
N HIS A 104 -10.12 13.37 17.15
CA HIS A 104 -11.40 13.20 16.47
C HIS A 104 -11.25 12.81 14.98
N PHE A 105 -10.05 12.99 14.41
CA PHE A 105 -9.74 12.71 13.01
C PHE A 105 -8.83 11.49 12.86
N ILE A 106 -7.87 11.33 13.78
CA ILE A 106 -6.90 10.23 13.77
C ILE A 106 -6.76 9.54 15.13
N HIS A 107 -6.62 8.23 15.10
CA HIS A 107 -6.15 7.44 16.23
C HIS A 107 -4.77 6.87 15.89
N THR A 108 -3.72 7.61 16.27
CA THR A 108 -2.34 7.19 16.01
C THR A 108 -1.89 6.12 16.99
N ASN A 109 -0.89 5.32 16.59
CA ASN A 109 -0.24 4.32 17.46
C ASN A 109 -1.14 3.17 17.93
N CYS A 110 -2.29 2.95 17.27
CA CYS A 110 -3.12 1.75 17.47
C CYS A 110 -2.52 0.51 16.80
N ASP A 111 -1.78 0.71 15.72
CA ASP A 111 -1.24 -0.34 14.85
C ASP A 111 0.25 -0.13 14.59
N THR A 112 0.93 -1.24 14.28
CA THR A 112 2.31 -1.27 13.81
C THR A 112 2.39 -1.06 12.30
N ASP A 113 3.56 -0.64 11.83
CA ASP A 113 3.90 -0.45 10.41
C ASP A 113 4.33 -1.75 9.70
N VAL A 114 3.94 -2.91 10.23
CA VAL A 114 4.29 -4.22 9.68
C VAL A 114 3.05 -5.09 9.54
N ILE A 115 2.89 -5.70 8.38
CA ILE A 115 1.93 -6.76 8.10
C ILE A 115 2.73 -8.02 7.77
N VAL A 116 2.36 -9.16 8.36
CA VAL A 116 3.03 -10.45 8.09
C VAL A 116 1.98 -11.46 7.64
N SER A 117 2.12 -11.99 6.43
CA SER A 117 1.27 -13.07 5.93
C SER A 117 2.03 -13.95 4.93
N GLU A 118 1.46 -15.10 4.58
CA GLU A 118 2.07 -16.02 3.62
C GLU A 118 2.03 -15.43 2.19
N GLU A 119 3.06 -15.69 1.39
CA GLU A 119 3.10 -15.28 -0.01
C GLU A 119 1.87 -15.84 -0.78
N PRO A 120 1.09 -14.99 -1.47
CA PRO A 120 -0.07 -15.45 -2.21
C PRO A 120 0.27 -16.50 -3.29
N ALA A 121 -0.59 -17.52 -3.41
CA ALA A 121 -0.42 -18.56 -4.42
C ALA A 121 -0.63 -18.01 -5.86
N GLY A 122 0.02 -18.65 -6.83
CA GLY A 122 -0.26 -18.43 -8.26
C GLY A 122 0.12 -17.05 -8.81
N GLY A 123 0.93 -16.26 -8.10
CA GLY A 123 1.33 -14.92 -8.56
C GLY A 123 0.23 -13.87 -8.44
N SER A 124 -0.70 -14.04 -7.48
CA SER A 124 -1.74 -13.05 -7.19
C SER A 124 -1.12 -11.69 -6.83
N CYS A 125 -1.72 -10.62 -7.36
CA CYS A 125 -1.37 -9.23 -7.04
C CYS A 125 -2.21 -8.64 -5.89
N GLU A 126 -3.09 -9.45 -5.28
CA GLU A 126 -3.93 -9.05 -4.15
C GLU A 126 -3.06 -8.59 -2.98
N LYS A 127 -3.50 -7.53 -2.32
CA LYS A 127 -2.83 -6.91 -1.17
C LYS A 127 -3.52 -7.36 0.12
N PRO A 128 -2.79 -7.43 1.25
CA PRO A 128 -3.34 -7.92 2.52
C PRO A 128 -4.53 -7.08 2.95
N THR A 129 -5.63 -7.75 3.32
CA THR A 129 -6.86 -7.09 3.79
C THR A 129 -6.63 -6.31 5.08
N GLU A 130 -5.65 -6.72 5.87
CA GLU A 130 -5.22 -6.08 7.11
C GLU A 130 -4.84 -4.61 6.92
N LEU A 131 -4.39 -4.20 5.71
CA LEU A 131 -4.14 -2.79 5.43
C LEU A 131 -5.42 -1.95 5.60
N TYR A 132 -6.57 -2.44 5.16
CA TYR A 132 -7.83 -1.71 5.30
C TYR A 132 -8.23 -1.56 6.77
N GLU A 133 -8.02 -2.60 7.57
CA GLU A 133 -8.27 -2.53 9.01
C GLU A 133 -7.37 -1.51 9.72
N ILE A 134 -6.09 -1.43 9.31
CA ILE A 134 -5.16 -0.41 9.81
C ILE A 134 -5.67 0.99 9.42
N ILE A 135 -6.09 1.18 8.16
CA ILE A 135 -6.61 2.46 7.68
C ILE A 135 -7.87 2.87 8.45
N GLU A 136 -8.80 1.95 8.69
CA GLU A 136 -10.07 2.21 9.37
C GLU A 136 -9.89 2.52 10.85
N ARG A 137 -8.94 1.84 11.51
CA ARG A 137 -8.59 2.14 12.90
C ARG A 137 -7.84 3.45 13.03
N PHE A 138 -7.01 3.79 12.04
CA PHE A 138 -6.23 5.02 12.02
C PHE A 138 -7.05 6.27 11.66
N CYS A 139 -7.88 6.22 10.61
CA CYS A 139 -8.66 7.35 10.09
C CYS A 139 -10.12 7.30 10.56
N LEU A 140 -10.53 8.24 11.42
CA LEU A 140 -11.92 8.34 11.88
C LEU A 140 -12.84 9.16 10.96
N GLY A 141 -12.26 9.81 9.95
CA GLY A 141 -12.98 10.63 8.99
C GLY A 141 -13.98 9.80 8.17
N LYS A 142 -15.28 9.95 8.45
CA LYS A 142 -16.34 9.24 7.72
C LYS A 142 -16.65 9.93 6.38
N ARG A 143 -15.87 9.65 5.33
CA ARG A 143 -16.40 9.69 3.95
C ARG A 143 -17.07 8.33 3.70
N PRO A 144 -18.35 8.26 3.30
CA PRO A 144 -19.02 6.97 3.14
C PRO A 144 -18.30 6.09 2.11
N GLN A 145 -17.73 4.97 2.55
CA GLN A 145 -17.15 3.93 1.69
C GLN A 145 -18.26 3.15 0.95
N ARG A 146 -19.11 3.82 0.17
CA ARG A 146 -20.17 3.15 -0.61
C ARG A 146 -19.61 2.12 -1.60
N HIS A 147 -18.35 2.30 -2.03
CA HIS A 147 -17.69 1.38 -2.95
C HIS A 147 -17.17 0.09 -2.28
N HIS A 148 -16.57 0.14 -1.08
CA HIS A 148 -15.89 -1.03 -0.50
C HIS A 148 -16.85 -2.21 -0.20
N GLN A 149 -18.04 -1.91 0.33
CA GLN A 149 -19.08 -2.92 0.58
C GLN A 149 -19.70 -3.53 -0.69
N GLN A 150 -19.55 -2.88 -1.85
CA GLN A 150 -19.96 -3.42 -3.14
C GLN A 150 -18.88 -4.33 -3.72
N TRP A 151 -17.60 -3.97 -3.57
CA TRP A 151 -16.46 -4.79 -4.01
C TRP A 151 -16.32 -6.10 -3.21
N GLN A 152 -16.52 -6.09 -1.89
CA GLN A 152 -16.49 -7.32 -1.08
C GLN A 152 -17.65 -8.28 -1.41
N ARG A 153 -18.83 -7.75 -1.78
CA ARG A 153 -19.96 -8.57 -2.23
C ARG A 153 -19.72 -9.25 -3.58
N GLN A 154 -19.00 -8.58 -4.48
CA GLN A 154 -18.64 -9.14 -5.80
C GLN A 154 -17.53 -10.21 -5.74
N GLN A 155 -16.84 -10.37 -4.61
CA GLN A 155 -15.81 -11.39 -4.40
C GLN A 155 -16.37 -12.66 -3.72
N GLN A 156 -17.64 -12.65 -3.30
CA GLN A 156 -18.34 -13.79 -2.67
C GLN A 156 -19.44 -14.40 -3.55
N GLU A 157 -19.62 -13.88 -4.78
CA GLU A 157 -20.48 -14.42 -5.85
C GLU A 157 -19.62 -15.01 -6.98
#